data_AF-A0A4S0R6H7-F1
#
_entry.id   AF-A0A4S0R6H7-F1
#
_cell.length_a   1.000
_cell.length_b   1.000
_cell.length_c   1.000
_cell.angle_alpha   90.00
_cell.angle_beta   90.00
_cell.angle_gamma   90.00
#
_symmetry.space_group_name_H-M   'P 1'
#
loop_
_entity.id
_entity.type
_entity.pdbx_description
1 polymer ?
#
loop_
_entity_poly.entity_id
_entity_poly.type
_entity_poly.pdbx_seq_one_letter_code
_entity_poly.pdbx_strand_id
1 'polypeptide(L)'
;RKSSRRGRDRSRRGLFGILARLAYWCFVLAIWGGIAVAGIVVYYGAKMPAATTWSIPDRAPNIKIVSVDGQLIANRGMSGGEAVGLHEMSPYIPEAVVAIEDRRFYSHFGIDPIGLTRAMVTNVLGG
;
A
#
# COMPACT_ATOMS: atom_id res chain seq x y z
N ARG A 1 28.74 -56.53 43.09
CA ARG A 1 28.50 -56.45 41.63
C ARG A 1 28.15 -55.00 41.30
N LYS A 2 28.93 -54.35 40.41
CA LYS A 2 29.07 -52.89 40.26
C LYS A 2 27.76 -52.13 39.97
N SER A 3 27.64 -50.99 40.65
CA SER A 3 26.72 -49.89 40.44
C SER A 3 27.13 -48.95 39.29
N SER A 4 26.23 -48.00 38.99
CA SER A 4 26.37 -46.78 38.17
C SER A 4 26.09 -46.98 36.67
N ARG A 5 24.87 -46.62 36.22
CA ARG A 5 24.29 -45.29 35.94
C ARG A 5 24.65 -44.77 34.54
N ARG A 6 23.61 -44.84 33.69
CA ARG A 6 23.30 -44.03 32.51
C ARG A 6 24.05 -42.70 32.45
N GLY A 7 24.58 -42.39 31.26
CA GLY A 7 24.75 -41.01 30.86
C GLY A 7 25.81 -40.80 29.79
N ARG A 8 25.36 -40.64 28.54
CA ARG A 8 25.84 -39.58 27.63
C ARG A 8 25.09 -39.64 26.29
N ASP A 9 23.99 -38.90 26.24
CA ASP A 9 23.49 -38.30 24.99
C ASP A 9 23.10 -36.86 25.32
N ARG A 10 24.12 -36.00 25.45
CA ARG A 10 23.94 -34.58 25.80
C ARG A 10 24.56 -33.58 24.81
N SER A 11 25.09 -34.02 23.66
CA SER A 11 25.74 -33.10 22.71
C SER A 11 24.86 -32.63 21.55
N ARG A 12 23.79 -33.36 21.18
CA ARG A 12 22.91 -32.97 20.05
C ARG A 12 21.78 -32.00 20.41
N ARG A 13 21.52 -31.77 21.71
CA ARG A 13 20.47 -30.83 22.18
C ARG A 13 20.90 -29.36 22.20
N GLY A 14 22.20 -29.05 22.11
CA GLY A 14 22.71 -27.68 22.20
C GLY A 14 22.37 -26.83 20.97
N LEU A 15 22.68 -27.32 19.76
CA LEU A 15 22.46 -26.59 18.51
C LEU A 15 20.96 -26.50 18.16
N PHE A 16 20.20 -27.59 18.30
CA PHE A 16 18.75 -27.57 18.11
C PHE A 16 18.03 -26.70 19.16
N GLY A 17 18.52 -26.65 20.39
CA GLY A 17 18.00 -25.77 21.44
C GLY A 17 18.26 -24.28 21.15
N ILE A 18 19.43 -23.94 20.60
CA ILE A 18 19.75 -22.57 20.16
C ILE A 18 18.88 -22.17 18.97
N LEU A 19 18.71 -23.06 17.99
CA LEU A 19 17.87 -22.81 16.82
C LEU A 19 16.39 -22.61 17.22
N ALA A 20 15.87 -23.46 18.10
CA ALA A 20 14.51 -23.34 18.64
C ALA A 20 14.33 -22.05 19.45
N ARG A 21 15.35 -21.66 20.24
CA ARG A 21 15.35 -20.40 20.99
C ARG A 21 15.39 -19.19 20.05
N LEU A 22 16.19 -19.24 18.99
CA LEU A 22 16.24 -18.18 17.98
C LEU A 22 14.89 -18.05 17.26
N ALA A 23 14.30 -19.16 16.81
CA ALA A 23 12.97 -19.16 16.20
C ALA A 23 11.89 -18.60 17.14
N TYR A 24 11.92 -18.96 18.43
CA TYR A 24 11.02 -18.42 19.44
C TYR A 24 11.18 -16.90 19.58
N TRP A 25 12.40 -16.40 19.71
CA TRP A 25 12.65 -14.95 19.82
C TRP A 25 12.28 -14.21 18.53
N CYS A 26 12.52 -14.78 17.35
CA CYS A 26 12.04 -14.22 16.08
C CYS A 26 10.52 -14.12 16.04
N PHE A 27 9.80 -15.14 16.52
CA PHE A 27 8.34 -15.12 16.59
C PHE A 27 7.84 -14.07 17.58
N VAL A 28 8.46 -13.97 18.76
CA VAL A 28 8.14 -12.93 19.76
C VAL A 28 8.39 -11.53 19.20
N LEU A 29 9.52 -11.31 18.51
CA LEU A 29 9.83 -10.05 17.85
C LEU A 29 8.85 -9.72 16.73
N ALA A 30 8.38 -10.72 15.96
CA ALA A 30 7.38 -10.52 14.93
C ALA A 30 6.03 -10.07 15.52
N ILE A 31 5.62 -10.63 16.66
CA ILE A 31 4.40 -10.20 17.38
C ILE A 31 4.56 -8.75 17.86
N TRP A 32 5.65 -8.43 18.55
CA TRP A 32 5.89 -7.07 19.04
C TRP A 32 6.01 -6.06 17.90
N GLY A 33 6.67 -6.44 16.79
CA GLY A 33 6.73 -5.65 15.57
C GLY A 33 5.35 -5.40 14.97
N GLY A 34 4.50 -6.43 14.90
CA GLY A 34 3.11 -6.31 14.45
C GLY A 34 2.28 -5.37 15.33
N ILE A 35 2.42 -5.46 16.66
CA ILE A 35 1.76 -4.56 17.62
C ILE A 35 2.23 -3.12 17.41
N ALA A 36 3.54 -2.90 17.24
CA ALA A 36 4.10 -1.58 16.99
C ALA A 36 3.56 -0.98 15.68
N VAL A 37 3.53 -1.74 14.59
CA VAL A 37 2.96 -1.30 13.30
C VAL A 37 1.47 -0.99 13.45
N ALA A 38 0.70 -1.85 14.11
CA ALA A 38 -0.72 -1.59 14.36
C ALA A 38 -0.95 -0.32 15.18
N GLY A 39 -0.12 -0.09 16.22
CA GLY A 39 -0.15 1.14 17.02
C GLY A 39 0.14 2.39 16.18
N ILE A 40 1.12 2.33 15.28
CA ILE A 40 1.43 3.41 14.33
C ILE A 40 0.24 3.68 13.42
N VAL A 41 -0.35 2.63 12.82
CA VAL A 41 -1.51 2.76 11.91
C VAL A 41 -2.69 3.39 12.64
N VAL A 42 -3.02 2.95 13.85
CA VAL A 42 -4.11 3.52 14.65
C VAL A 42 -3.82 4.96 15.05
N TYR A 43 -2.59 5.27 15.47
CA TYR A 43 -2.20 6.62 15.85
C TYR A 43 -2.33 7.61 14.70
N TYR A 44 -1.84 7.26 13.51
CA TYR A 44 -1.98 8.12 12.33
C TYR A 44 -3.41 8.14 11.82
N GLY A 45 -4.11 7.01 11.81
CA GLY A 45 -5.52 6.93 11.41
C GLY A 45 -6.43 7.80 12.29
N ALA A 46 -6.19 7.85 13.60
CA ALA A 46 -6.95 8.70 14.52
C ALA A 46 -6.68 10.20 14.33
N LYS A 47 -5.54 10.57 13.74
CA LYS A 47 -5.20 11.95 13.39
C LYS A 47 -5.66 12.36 12.00
N MET A 48 -6.13 11.43 11.19
CA MET A 48 -6.64 11.76 9.86
C MET A 48 -7.95 12.53 9.98
N PRO A 49 -8.19 13.54 9.12
CA PRO A 49 -9.48 14.18 9.02
C PRO A 49 -10.57 13.14 8.76
N ALA A 50 -11.75 13.33 9.36
CA ALA A 50 -12.88 12.45 9.11
C ALA A 50 -13.17 12.38 7.60
N ALA A 51 -13.47 11.19 7.07
CA ALA A 51 -13.75 11.01 5.64
C ALA A 51 -14.90 11.91 5.13
N THR A 52 -15.77 12.36 6.04
CA THR A 52 -16.85 13.31 5.75
C THR A 52 -16.38 14.71 5.40
N THR A 53 -15.12 15.06 5.66
CA THR A 53 -14.53 16.35 5.27
C THR A 53 -13.78 16.28 3.94
N TRP A 54 -13.84 15.15 3.22
CA TRP A 54 -13.28 15.05 1.88
C TRP A 54 -14.17 15.84 0.92
N SER A 55 -13.92 17.15 0.83
CA SER A 55 -14.55 17.99 -0.17
C SER A 55 -14.13 17.51 -1.55
N ILE A 56 -15.10 17.27 -2.43
CA ILE A 56 -14.82 17.20 -3.86
C ILE A 56 -14.14 18.53 -4.20
N PRO A 57 -12.90 18.53 -4.73
CA PRO A 57 -12.22 19.77 -5.05
C PRO A 57 -13.10 20.59 -5.98
N ASP A 58 -13.33 21.85 -5.62
CA ASP A 58 -14.04 22.77 -6.50
C ASP A 58 -13.29 22.83 -7.82
N ARG A 59 -13.93 22.31 -8.88
CA ARG A 59 -13.36 22.36 -10.22
C ARG A 59 -13.35 23.82 -10.63
N ALA A 60 -12.19 24.30 -11.09
CA ALA A 60 -12.10 25.68 -11.54
C ALA A 60 -13.12 25.89 -12.67
N PRO A 61 -13.90 26.98 -12.63
CA PRO A 61 -14.87 27.27 -13.67
C PRO A 61 -14.16 27.34 -15.03
N ASN A 62 -14.72 26.65 -16.03
CA ASN A 62 -14.20 26.63 -17.38
C ASN A 62 -15.25 27.16 -18.36
N ILE A 63 -14.85 28.09 -19.22
CA ILE A 63 -15.74 28.77 -20.18
C ILE A 63 -15.35 28.35 -21.60
N LYS A 64 -16.24 27.62 -22.25
CA LYS A 64 -16.13 27.22 -23.66
C LYS A 64 -16.74 28.30 -24.55
N ILE A 65 -15.91 28.98 -25.34
CA ILE A 65 -16.33 29.98 -26.33
C ILE A 65 -16.45 29.27 -27.68
N VAL A 66 -17.66 29.20 -28.22
CA VAL A 66 -17.97 28.52 -29.48
C VAL A 66 -18.44 29.52 -30.55
N SER A 67 -18.19 29.21 -31.82
CA SER A 67 -18.75 29.95 -32.95
C SER A 67 -20.24 29.67 -33.10
N VAL A 68 -20.92 30.44 -33.95
CA VAL A 68 -22.33 30.21 -34.34
C VAL A 68 -22.56 28.81 -34.92
N ASP A 69 -21.52 28.22 -35.52
CA ASP A 69 -21.53 26.87 -36.08
C ASP A 69 -21.14 25.78 -35.06
N GLY A 70 -20.93 26.16 -33.80
CA GLY A 70 -20.56 25.25 -32.70
C GLY A 70 -19.07 24.91 -32.61
N GLN A 71 -18.21 25.50 -33.44
CA GLN A 71 -16.76 25.24 -33.41
C GLN A 71 -16.11 25.90 -32.20
N LEU A 72 -15.19 25.20 -31.53
CA LEU A 72 -14.46 25.74 -30.39
C LEU A 72 -13.51 26.86 -30.83
N ILE A 73 -13.74 28.09 -30.37
CA ILE A 73 -12.86 29.25 -30.61
C ILE A 73 -11.80 29.33 -29.51
N ALA A 74 -12.23 29.22 -28.25
CA ALA A 74 -11.34 29.28 -27.10
C ALA A 74 -11.95 28.59 -25.89
N ASN A 75 -11.09 28.08 -25.01
CA ASN A 75 -11.48 27.57 -23.71
C ASN A 75 -10.72 28.35 -22.62
N ARG A 76 -11.43 28.93 -21.65
CA ARG A 76 -10.86 29.80 -20.61
C ARG A 76 -11.26 29.30 -19.23
N GLY A 77 -10.27 28.80 -18.48
CA GLY A 77 -10.41 28.31 -17.11
C GLY A 77 -9.05 27.82 -16.60
N MET A 78 -8.92 27.59 -15.27
CA MET A 78 -7.67 27.04 -14.71
C MET A 78 -7.53 25.53 -14.94
N SER A 79 -8.65 24.84 -15.17
CA SER A 79 -8.70 23.43 -15.53
C SER A 79 -8.77 23.32 -17.05
N GLY A 80 -7.72 22.79 -17.69
CA GLY A 80 -7.73 22.57 -19.13
C GLY A 80 -8.73 21.48 -19.53
N GLY A 81 -9.57 21.77 -20.53
CA GLY A 81 -10.41 20.76 -21.19
C GLY A 81 -11.85 20.65 -20.70
N GLU A 82 -12.64 19.92 -21.48
CA GLU A 82 -14.03 19.60 -21.18
C GLU A 82 -14.10 18.50 -20.11
N ALA A 83 -15.07 18.59 -19.20
CA ALA A 83 -15.27 17.56 -18.19
C ALA A 83 -15.95 16.35 -18.84
N VAL A 84 -15.14 15.35 -19.20
CA VAL A 84 -15.62 14.11 -19.82
C VAL A 84 -15.91 13.07 -18.73
N GLY A 85 -17.08 12.43 -18.80
CA GLY A 85 -17.44 11.33 -17.91
C GLY A 85 -16.71 10.04 -18.28
N LEU A 86 -16.52 9.12 -17.32
CA LEU A 86 -15.84 7.84 -17.58
C LEU A 86 -16.53 7.00 -18.68
N HIS A 87 -17.85 7.18 -18.83
CA HIS A 87 -18.68 6.51 -19.84
C HIS A 87 -18.54 7.10 -21.26
N GLU A 88 -18.04 8.33 -21.37
CA GLU A 88 -17.78 9.02 -22.64
C GLU A 88 -16.35 8.77 -23.13
N MET A 89 -15.49 8.21 -22.27
CA MET A 89 -14.11 7.88 -22.59
C MET A 89 -14.01 6.52 -23.30
N SER A 90 -12.99 6.37 -24.14
CA SER A 90 -12.61 5.05 -24.64
C SER A 90 -12.25 4.13 -23.47
N PRO A 91 -12.69 2.86 -23.46
CA PRO A 91 -12.39 1.91 -22.38
C PRO A 91 -10.89 1.70 -22.17
N TYR A 92 -10.08 1.90 -23.22
CA TYR A 92 -8.62 1.79 -23.14
C TYR A 92 -7.97 2.88 -22.28
N ILE A 93 -8.64 4.02 -22.05
CA ILE A 93 -8.06 5.11 -21.26
C ILE A 93 -8.00 4.75 -19.76
N PRO A 94 -9.11 4.36 -19.09
CA PRO A 94 -9.04 3.84 -17.72
C PRO A 94 -8.12 2.62 -17.60
N GLU A 95 -8.16 1.70 -18.55
CA GLU A 95 -7.32 0.49 -18.55
C GLU A 95 -5.83 0.82 -18.60
N ALA A 96 -5.42 1.77 -19.46
CA ALA A 96 -4.02 2.18 -19.57
C ALA A 96 -3.52 2.87 -18.29
N VAL A 97 -4.34 3.74 -17.68
CA VAL A 97 -3.98 4.39 -16.40
C VAL A 97 -3.83 3.35 -15.30
N VAL A 98 -4.78 2.42 -15.17
CA VAL A 98 -4.68 1.32 -14.21
C VAL A 98 -3.44 0.48 -14.50
N ALA A 99 -3.11 0.17 -15.76
CA ALA A 99 -1.93 -0.62 -16.08
C ALA A 99 -0.60 0.07 -15.69
N ILE A 100 -0.51 1.40 -15.81
CA ILE A 100 0.71 2.18 -15.54
C ILE A 100 0.85 2.52 -14.05
N GLU A 101 -0.22 3.02 -13.42
CA GLU A 101 -0.18 3.53 -12.05
C GLU A 101 -0.34 2.39 -11.03
N ASP A 102 -1.35 1.54 -11.23
CA ASP A 102 -1.69 0.49 -10.28
C ASP A 102 -2.37 -0.71 -10.95
N ARG A 103 -1.56 -1.61 -11.51
CA ARG A 103 -2.05 -2.80 -12.22
C ARG A 103 -2.96 -3.71 -11.38
N ARG A 104 -2.98 -3.54 -10.06
CA ARG A 104 -3.75 -4.34 -9.10
C ARG A 104 -4.92 -3.58 -8.49
N PHE A 105 -5.20 -2.38 -8.96
CA PHE A 105 -6.25 -1.51 -8.44
C PHE A 105 -7.57 -2.24 -8.14
N TYR A 106 -8.05 -3.06 -9.08
CA TYR A 106 -9.31 -3.82 -8.92
C TYR A 106 -9.21 -5.08 -8.04
N SER A 107 -8.01 -5.52 -7.70
CA SER A 107 -7.75 -6.74 -6.94
C SER A 107 -7.52 -6.50 -5.44
N HIS A 108 -7.29 -5.24 -5.03
CA HIS A 108 -7.04 -4.90 -3.62
C HIS A 108 -8.04 -3.89 -3.07
N PHE A 109 -8.28 -3.97 -1.76
CA PHE A 109 -9.27 -3.15 -1.07
C PHE A 109 -8.66 -1.82 -0.58
N GLY A 110 -8.09 -1.04 -1.51
CA GLY A 110 -7.50 0.27 -1.25
C GLY A 110 -6.05 0.29 -0.71
N ILE A 111 -5.54 -0.82 -0.18
CA ILE A 111 -4.12 -0.97 0.17
C ILE A 111 -3.56 -2.16 -0.58
N ASP A 112 -2.39 -1.99 -1.22
CA ASP A 112 -1.63 -3.06 -1.89
C ASP A 112 -0.42 -3.47 -1.03
N PRO A 113 -0.52 -4.51 -0.16
CA PRO A 113 0.58 -4.92 0.70
C PRO A 113 1.81 -5.40 -0.08
N ILE A 114 1.59 -5.99 -1.26
CA ILE A 114 2.67 -6.47 -2.12
C ILE A 114 3.39 -5.28 -2.75
N GLY A 115 2.65 -4.28 -3.22
CA GLY A 115 3.19 -3.03 -3.74
C GLY A 115 3.99 -2.27 -2.68
N LEU A 116 3.42 -2.15 -1.48
CA LEU A 116 4.05 -1.50 -0.34
C LEU A 116 5.34 -2.22 0.09
N THR A 117 5.30 -3.55 0.25
CA THR A 117 6.49 -4.32 0.62
C THR A 117 7.59 -4.20 -0.43
N ARG A 118 7.22 -4.24 -1.73
CA ARG A 118 8.17 -4.03 -2.83
C ARG A 118 8.82 -2.65 -2.76
N ALA A 119 8.02 -1.60 -2.55
CA ALA A 119 8.52 -0.24 -2.44
C ALA A 119 9.46 -0.07 -1.23
N MET A 120 9.12 -0.65 -0.08
CA MET A 120 9.99 -0.66 1.10
C MET A 120 11.35 -1.33 0.81
N VAL A 121 11.34 -2.50 0.16
CA VAL A 121 12.58 -3.21 -0.21
C VAL A 121 13.41 -2.38 -1.19
N THR A 122 12.79 -1.81 -2.23
CA THR A 122 13.49 -0.95 -3.19
C THR A 122 14.11 0.27 -2.52
N ASN A 123 13.40 0.93 -1.60
CA ASN A 123 13.94 2.09 -0.87
C ASN A 123 15.07 1.72 0.08
N VAL A 124 15.06 0.53 0.69
CA VAL A 124 16.13 0.07 1.60
C VAL A 124 17.37 -0.40 0.84
N LEU A 125 17.18 -1.02 -0.34
CA LEU A 125 18.29 -1.54 -1.15
C LEU A 125 18.89 -0.49 -2.10
N GLY A 126 18.09 0.49 -2.53
CA GLY A 126 18.49 1.56 -3.43
C GLY A 126 18.71 2.92 -2.75
N GLY A 127 18.44 3.01 -1.46
CA GLY A 127 18.80 4.15 -0.60
C GLY A 127 20.22 4.06 -0.08
#